data_AF-A0A1Q3EHU5-F1
#
_entry.id   AF-A0A1Q3EHU5-F1
#
_cell.length_a   1.000
_cell.length_b   1.000
_cell.length_c   1.000
_cell.angle_alpha   90.00
_cell.angle_beta   90.00
_cell.angle_gamma   90.00
#
_symmetry.space_group_name_H-M   'P 1'
#
loop_
_entity.id
_entity.type
_entity.pdbx_description
1 polymer ?
#
loop_
_entity_poly.entity_id
_entity_poly.type
_entity_poly.pdbx_seq_one_letter_code
_entity_poly.pdbx_strand_id
1 'polypeptide(L)'
;MVFVDDSDDDLLIPKPPGEVGRPNRGGYSLYPVLGWPKKKYDKVKDFINDMVEQHMNCELPMTAQRRADVKKVQIEAVAKFGFLKEYSGLWVVDDFIRNHLKYQKGKYNFDFDDSDLDYDCSGSNLDSRSKFAFIFGS
;
A
#
# COMPACT_ATOMS: atom_id res chain seq x y z
N MET A 1 -31.79 19.84 25.21
CA MET A 1 -30.77 20.48 24.34
C MET A 1 -30.20 19.36 23.49
N VAL A 2 -30.71 19.20 22.27
CA VAL A 2 -30.21 18.18 21.34
C VAL A 2 -29.03 18.79 20.60
N PHE A 3 -27.83 18.26 20.84
CA PHE A 3 -26.68 18.55 20.01
C PHE A 3 -26.91 17.76 18.72
N VAL A 4 -27.51 18.41 17.72
CA VAL A 4 -27.39 17.96 16.34
C VAL A 4 -25.95 18.25 15.94
N ASP A 5 -25.11 17.24 16.12
CA ASP A 5 -23.78 17.19 15.56
C ASP A 5 -23.97 16.99 14.05
N ASP A 6 -24.14 18.12 13.35
CA ASP A 6 -24.21 18.19 11.89
C ASP A 6 -22.79 18.01 11.34
N SER A 7 -22.22 16.82 11.58
CA SER A 7 -20.95 16.43 11.00
C SER A 7 -21.17 16.19 9.51
N ASP A 8 -20.66 17.11 8.67
CA ASP A 8 -20.57 17.00 7.21
C ASP A 8 -19.97 15.67 6.69
N ASP A 9 -19.48 14.80 7.58
CA ASP A 9 -19.06 13.42 7.30
C ASP A 9 -20.15 12.55 6.68
N ASP A 10 -21.45 12.83 6.93
CA ASP A 10 -22.55 12.05 6.34
C ASP A 10 -22.66 12.21 4.81
N LEU A 11 -22.05 13.26 4.24
CA LEU A 11 -21.98 13.49 2.79
C LEU A 11 -20.71 12.91 2.15
N LEU A 12 -19.75 12.44 2.96
CA LEU A 12 -18.47 11.94 2.47
C LEU A 12 -18.53 10.46 2.11
N ILE A 13 -17.68 10.03 1.18
CA ILE A 13 -17.59 8.63 0.75
C ILE A 13 -17.03 7.80 1.91
N PRO A 14 -17.84 6.90 2.52
CA PRO A 14 -17.41 6.14 3.68
C PRO A 14 -16.44 5.03 3.26
N LYS A 15 -15.67 4.55 4.24
CA LYS A 15 -14.79 3.39 4.04
C LYS A 15 -15.64 2.13 3.82
N PRO A 16 -15.34 1.32 2.79
CA PRO A 16 -16.06 0.06 2.59
C PRO A 16 -15.73 -0.96 3.69
N PRO A 17 -16.62 -1.93 3.95
CA PRO A 17 -16.39 -2.96 4.95
C PRO A 17 -15.21 -3.85 4.55
N GLY A 18 -14.33 -4.12 5.53
CA GLY A 18 -13.16 -4.98 5.36
C GLY A 18 -11.81 -4.26 5.46
N GLU A 19 -10.72 -5.02 5.41
CA GLU A 19 -9.35 -4.49 5.42
C GLU A 19 -8.77 -4.40 4.01
N VAL A 20 -8.08 -3.30 3.70
CA VAL A 20 -7.34 -3.17 2.44
C VAL A 20 -6.24 -4.24 2.32
N GLY A 21 -6.15 -4.87 1.15
CA GLY A 21 -5.09 -5.85 0.82
C GLY A 21 -5.30 -7.24 1.43
N ARG A 22 -6.55 -7.60 1.80
CA ARG A 22 -6.96 -8.95 2.23
C ARG A 22 -8.18 -9.47 1.44
N PRO A 23 -8.13 -9.52 0.10
CA PRO A 23 -9.31 -9.87 -0.71
C PRO A 23 -9.93 -11.22 -0.34
N ASN A 24 -9.12 -12.24 -0.03
CA ASN A 24 -9.60 -13.59 0.26
C ASN A 24 -10.09 -13.81 1.71
N ARG A 25 -10.04 -12.78 2.57
CA ARG A 25 -10.45 -12.88 4.00
C ARG A 25 -11.46 -11.81 4.41
N GLY A 26 -12.31 -11.38 3.47
CA GLY A 26 -13.32 -10.34 3.72
C GLY A 26 -12.78 -8.91 3.67
N GLY A 27 -11.59 -8.71 3.09
CA GLY A 27 -11.05 -7.40 2.76
C GLY A 27 -11.28 -7.02 1.30
N TYR A 28 -10.71 -5.89 0.87
CA TYR A 28 -10.85 -5.39 -0.49
C TYR A 28 -9.51 -4.95 -1.09
N SER A 29 -9.49 -4.83 -2.41
CA SER A 29 -8.38 -4.21 -3.15
C SER A 29 -8.69 -2.73 -3.36
N LEU A 30 -7.71 -1.85 -3.09
CA LEU A 30 -7.93 -0.40 -3.14
C LEU A 30 -8.29 0.10 -4.55
N TYR A 31 -7.63 -0.43 -5.57
CA TYR A 31 -7.84 -0.03 -6.97
C TYR A 31 -9.30 -0.21 -7.45
N PRO A 32 -9.92 -1.39 -7.37
CA PRO A 32 -11.31 -1.58 -7.82
C PRO A 32 -12.32 -0.80 -6.97
N VAL A 33 -12.05 -0.59 -5.67
CA VAL A 33 -12.93 0.18 -4.79
C VAL A 33 -12.97 1.66 -5.17
N LEU A 34 -11.82 2.24 -5.49
CA LEU A 34 -11.75 3.65 -5.87
C LEU A 34 -12.36 3.91 -7.26
N GLY A 35 -12.31 2.94 -8.16
CA GLY A 35 -12.82 3.08 -9.53
C GLY A 35 -12.11 4.18 -10.34
N TRP A 36 -10.95 4.66 -9.88
CA TRP A 36 -10.23 5.75 -10.54
C TRP A 36 -9.56 5.29 -11.84
N PRO A 37 -9.38 6.21 -12.81
CA PRO A 37 -8.51 5.93 -13.95
C PRO A 37 -7.10 5.57 -13.48
N LYS A 38 -6.49 4.55 -14.09
CA LYS A 38 -5.16 4.06 -13.72
C LYS A 38 -4.12 5.18 -13.54
N LYS A 39 -4.08 6.14 -14.48
CA LYS A 39 -3.17 7.30 -14.40
C LYS A 39 -3.40 8.17 -13.16
N LYS A 40 -4.65 8.32 -12.70
CA LYS A 40 -4.97 9.08 -11.48
C LYS A 40 -4.53 8.30 -10.25
N TYR A 41 -4.83 7.00 -10.22
CA TYR A 41 -4.43 6.11 -9.14
C TYR A 41 -2.91 6.07 -8.96
N ASP A 42 -2.16 5.83 -10.03
CA ASP A 42 -0.69 5.74 -9.98
C ASP A 42 -0.07 7.06 -9.49
N LYS A 43 -0.54 8.21 -9.98
CA LYS A 43 -0.06 9.53 -9.51
C LYS A 43 -0.24 9.75 -8.02
N VAL A 44 -1.41 9.38 -7.48
CA VAL A 44 -1.71 9.55 -6.05
C VAL A 44 -0.91 8.56 -5.23
N LYS A 45 -0.83 7.31 -5.69
CA LYS A 45 -0.06 6.24 -5.06
C LYS A 45 1.42 6.62 -4.96
N ASP A 46 2.04 7.03 -6.07
CA ASP A 46 3.47 7.35 -6.12
C ASP A 46 3.77 8.54 -5.20
N PHE A 47 2.94 9.59 -5.24
CA PHE A 47 3.11 10.72 -4.32
C PHE A 47 3.01 10.33 -2.85
N ILE A 48 2.00 9.52 -2.47
CA ILE A 48 1.86 9.09 -1.07
C ILE A 48 3.02 8.17 -0.67
N ASN A 49 3.49 7.29 -1.56
CA ASN A 49 4.64 6.43 -1.29
C ASN A 49 5.90 7.26 -1.00
N ASP A 50 6.20 8.26 -1.84
CA ASP A 50 7.35 9.15 -1.64
C ASP A 50 7.27 9.86 -0.28
N MET A 51 6.07 10.31 0.11
CA MET A 51 5.83 10.95 1.40
C MET A 51 6.02 9.99 2.59
N VAL A 52 5.60 8.73 2.44
CA VAL A 52 5.79 7.70 3.46
C VAL A 52 7.27 7.41 3.64
N GLU A 53 8.02 7.24 2.55
CA GLU A 53 9.47 6.97 2.61
C GLU A 53 10.25 8.16 3.20
N GLN A 54 9.79 9.40 2.98
CA GLN A 54 10.45 10.60 3.50
C GLN A 54 10.13 10.91 4.97
N HIS A 55 8.94 10.56 5.46
CA HIS A 55 8.44 11.04 6.76
C HIS A 55 8.05 9.96 7.75
N MET A 56 7.93 8.70 7.31
CA MET A 56 7.52 7.59 8.17
C MET A 56 8.60 6.51 8.20
N ASN A 57 8.59 5.71 9.27
CA ASN A 57 9.53 4.59 9.37
C ASN A 57 8.94 3.34 8.70
N CYS A 58 9.43 2.96 7.52
CA CYS A 58 8.96 1.80 6.76
C CYS A 58 9.11 0.43 7.47
N GLU A 59 9.91 0.34 8.53
CA GLU A 59 10.07 -0.87 9.34
C GLU A 59 8.90 -1.11 10.30
N LEU A 60 8.17 -0.05 10.64
CA LEU A 60 7.09 -0.09 11.63
C LEU A 60 5.71 -0.28 10.96
N PRO A 61 4.83 -1.12 11.53
CA PRO A 61 3.46 -1.23 11.06
C PRO A 61 2.69 0.07 11.34
N MET A 62 1.62 0.33 10.58
CA MET A 62 0.75 1.51 10.71
C MET A 62 0.32 1.80 12.17
N THR A 63 0.09 0.77 12.99
CA THR A 63 -0.31 0.90 14.39
C THR A 63 0.80 1.38 15.32
N ALA A 64 2.06 1.20 14.94
CA ALA A 64 3.25 1.64 15.68
C ALA A 64 3.82 2.96 15.17
N GLN A 65 3.25 3.52 14.09
CA GLN A 65 3.63 4.82 13.56
C GLN A 65 3.16 5.95 14.49
N ARG A 66 3.91 7.06 14.51
CA ARG A 66 3.47 8.24 15.25
C ARG A 66 2.27 8.85 14.52
N ARG A 67 1.21 9.14 15.28
CA ARG A 67 -0.01 9.77 14.72
C ARG A 67 0.28 11.14 14.09
N ALA A 68 1.32 11.83 14.52
CA ALA A 68 1.77 13.10 13.94
C ALA A 68 2.27 12.92 12.49
N ASP A 69 3.02 11.87 12.21
CA ASP A 69 3.61 11.61 10.89
C ASP A 69 2.51 11.21 9.89
N VAL A 70 1.55 10.37 10.32
CA VAL A 70 0.36 10.04 9.52
C VAL A 70 -0.43 11.30 9.17
N LYS A 71 -0.70 12.17 10.16
CA LYS A 71 -1.41 13.43 9.92
C LYS A 71 -0.66 14.35 8.96
N LYS A 72 0.67 14.36 9.02
CA LYS A 72 1.49 15.16 8.10
C LYS A 72 1.30 14.69 6.65
N VAL A 73 1.41 13.38 6.41
CA VAL A 73 1.16 12.80 5.08
C VAL A 73 -0.26 13.08 4.60
N GLN A 74 -1.26 12.98 5.48
CA GLN A 74 -2.66 13.33 5.16
C GLN A 74 -2.80 14.79 4.72
N ILE A 75 -2.23 15.74 5.48
CA ILE A 75 -2.30 17.18 5.17
C ILE A 75 -1.66 17.46 3.81
N GLU A 76 -0.48 16.90 3.54
CA GLU A 76 0.25 17.13 2.29
C GLU A 76 -0.45 16.47 1.08
N ALA A 77 -0.99 15.26 1.26
CA ALA A 77 -1.79 14.58 0.25
C ALA A 77 -3.04 15.39 -0.12
N VAL A 78 -3.76 15.90 0.87
CA VAL A 78 -4.95 16.74 0.66
C VAL A 78 -4.61 18.09 0.04
N ALA A 79 -3.46 18.69 0.41
CA ALA A 79 -2.99 19.93 -0.18
C ALA A 79 -2.68 19.76 -1.67
N LYS A 80 -2.15 18.61 -2.08
CA LYS A 80 -1.86 18.30 -3.49
C LYS A 80 -3.07 17.80 -4.28
N PHE A 81 -3.92 17.01 -3.63
CA PHE A 81 -5.09 16.37 -4.23
C PHE A 81 -6.35 16.72 -3.43
N GLY A 82 -6.94 17.87 -3.73
CA GLY A 82 -8.11 18.38 -3.00
C GLY A 82 -9.33 17.45 -2.99
N PHE A 83 -9.51 16.62 -4.02
CA PHE A 83 -10.60 15.65 -4.11
C PHE A 83 -10.51 14.53 -3.04
N LEU A 84 -9.36 14.36 -2.36
CA LEU A 84 -9.24 13.41 -1.26
C LEU A 84 -10.12 13.79 -0.07
N LYS A 85 -10.53 15.06 0.05
CA LYS A 85 -11.48 15.52 1.07
C LYS A 85 -12.89 14.94 0.91
N GLU A 86 -13.21 14.40 -0.26
CA GLU A 86 -14.51 13.75 -0.53
C GLU A 86 -14.65 12.40 0.20
N TYR A 87 -13.57 11.89 0.81
CA TYR A 87 -13.55 10.60 1.50
C TYR A 87 -13.52 10.81 3.01
N SER A 88 -14.46 10.16 3.73
CA SER A 88 -14.60 10.33 5.17
C SER A 88 -13.33 9.91 5.91
N GLY A 89 -12.89 10.73 6.85
CA GLY A 89 -11.67 10.47 7.63
C GLY A 89 -10.39 10.26 6.81
N LEU A 90 -10.37 10.66 5.53
CA LEU A 90 -9.24 10.45 4.61
C LEU A 90 -8.80 8.98 4.51
N TRP A 91 -9.75 8.04 4.63
CA TRP A 91 -9.46 6.60 4.67
C TRP A 91 -8.66 6.11 3.46
N VAL A 92 -8.79 6.78 2.32
CA VAL A 92 -8.03 6.48 1.10
C VAL A 92 -6.54 6.68 1.30
N VAL A 93 -6.14 7.78 1.95
CA VAL A 93 -4.74 8.08 2.24
C VAL A 93 -4.19 7.04 3.23
N ASP A 94 -4.95 6.75 4.29
CA ASP A 94 -4.58 5.75 5.29
C ASP A 94 -4.37 4.35 4.67
N ASP A 95 -5.22 3.97 3.73
CA ASP A 95 -5.10 2.70 3.03
C ASP A 95 -3.90 2.65 2.08
N PHE A 96 -3.56 3.76 1.40
CA PHE A 96 -2.33 3.85 0.61
C PHE A 96 -1.09 3.70 1.50
N ILE A 97 -1.03 4.41 2.62
CA ILE A 97 0.07 4.32 3.60
C ILE A 97 0.20 2.87 4.09
N ARG A 98 -0.91 2.25 4.51
CA ARG A 98 -0.92 0.87 5.02
C ARG A 98 -0.44 -0.13 3.98
N ASN A 99 -0.86 0.03 2.73
CA ASN A 99 -0.45 -0.84 1.64
C ASN A 99 1.05 -0.71 1.35
N HIS A 100 1.59 0.53 1.38
CA HIS A 100 3.01 0.77 1.19
C HIS A 100 3.86 0.19 2.32
N LEU A 101 3.52 0.45 3.59
CA LEU A 101 4.23 -0.10 4.75
C LEU A 101 4.24 -1.64 4.74
N LYS A 102 3.13 -2.27 4.35
CA LYS A 102 3.05 -3.74 4.22
C LYS A 102 3.98 -4.27 3.13
N TYR A 103 4.10 -3.56 2.02
CA TYR A 103 4.99 -3.93 0.91
C TYR A 103 6.46 -3.74 1.26
N GLN A 104 6.83 -2.64 1.92
CA GLN A 104 8.19 -2.39 2.38
C GLN A 104 8.67 -3.47 3.35
N LYS A 105 7.84 -3.85 4.34
CA LYS A 105 8.14 -4.98 5.23
C LYS A 105 8.41 -6.30 4.48
N GLY A 106 7.73 -6.52 3.35
CA GLY A 106 7.97 -7.69 2.50
C GLY A 106 9.30 -7.66 1.77
N LYS A 107 9.80 -6.48 1.38
CA LYS A 107 11.10 -6.30 0.72
C LYS A 107 12.27 -6.61 1.67
N TYR A 108 12.25 -6.04 2.89
CA TYR A 108 13.29 -6.30 3.89
C TYR A 108 13.40 -7.76 4.33
N ASN A 109 12.32 -8.55 4.23
CA ASN A 109 12.35 -9.98 4.52
C ASN A 109 12.92 -10.83 3.37
N PHE A 110 13.12 -10.26 2.17
CA PHE A 110 13.67 -10.95 1.01
C PHE A 110 15.16 -10.64 0.79
N ASP A 111 15.63 -9.50 1.26
CA ASP A 111 17.04 -9.10 1.16
C ASP A 111 17.94 -9.70 2.28
N PHE A 112 17.37 -10.50 3.19
CA PHE A 112 18.06 -11.13 4.31
C PHE A 112 17.91 -12.67 4.28
N ASP A 113 18.12 -13.30 3.13
CA ASP A 113 18.34 -14.76 3.04
C ASP A 113 18.89 -15.14 1.65
N ASP A 114 20.19 -14.92 1.40
CA ASP A 114 20.92 -15.71 0.38
C ASP A 114 22.45 -15.71 0.57
N SER A 115 22.94 -15.69 1.83
CA SER A 115 24.39 -15.79 2.06
C SER A 115 24.86 -16.89 3.00
N ASP A 116 24.02 -17.78 3.55
CA ASP A 116 24.50 -18.84 4.46
C ASP A 116 23.51 -20.01 4.70
N LEU A 117 22.88 -20.61 3.66
CA LEU A 117 22.26 -21.94 3.83
C LEU A 117 22.59 -22.86 2.65
N ASP A 118 23.69 -23.60 2.82
CA ASP A 118 23.89 -24.90 2.20
C ASP A 118 22.75 -25.84 2.62
N TYR A 119 21.65 -25.83 1.87
CA TYR A 119 20.62 -26.86 1.95
C TYR A 119 20.76 -27.79 0.74
N ASP A 120 21.55 -28.84 0.93
CA ASP A 120 21.46 -30.04 0.12
C ASP A 120 20.01 -30.53 0.14
N CYS A 121 19.33 -30.43 -1.01
CA CYS A 121 18.06 -31.10 -1.20
C CYS A 121 17.96 -31.66 -2.61
N SER A 122 18.45 -32.90 -2.72
CA SER A 122 17.96 -33.88 -3.67
C SER A 122 16.42 -33.89 -3.70
N GLY A 123 15.80 -33.48 -4.81
CA GLY A 123 14.35 -33.37 -4.91
C GLY A 123 13.87 -33.04 -6.33
N SER A 124 13.74 -34.09 -7.14
CA SER A 124 13.17 -34.12 -8.48
C SER A 124 11.81 -33.41 -8.62
N ASN A 125 11.65 -32.54 -9.63
CA ASN A 125 10.60 -32.74 -10.64
C ASN A 125 10.77 -31.86 -11.89
N LEU A 126 10.55 -32.46 -13.05
CA LEU A 126 10.58 -31.84 -14.36
C LEU A 126 9.36 -30.93 -14.58
N ASP A 127 9.60 -29.70 -15.05
CA ASP A 127 8.72 -29.03 -16.01
C ASP A 127 9.61 -28.31 -17.02
N SER A 128 9.32 -28.60 -18.28
CA SER A 128 10.03 -28.15 -19.45
C SER A 128 9.47 -26.83 -19.94
N ARG A 129 10.22 -25.73 -19.80
CA ARG A 129 10.11 -24.61 -20.74
C ARG A 129 11.47 -24.21 -21.31
N SER A 130 11.64 -24.74 -22.50
CA SER A 130 12.65 -24.56 -23.52
C SER A 130 13.10 -23.10 -23.76
N LYS A 131 14.42 -22.93 -23.63
CA LYS A 131 15.36 -22.31 -24.58
C LYS A 131 15.10 -20.87 -25.04
N PHE A 132 15.94 -19.95 -24.54
CA PHE A 132 16.70 -19.05 -25.39
C PHE A 132 18.15 -19.04 -24.91
N ALA A 133 19.01 -19.79 -25.59
CA ALA A 133 20.45 -19.73 -25.42
C ALA A 133 20.99 -18.62 -26.31
N PHE A 134 21.53 -17.57 -25.69
CA PHE A 134 22.46 -16.64 -26.31
C PHE A 134 23.84 -17.30 -26.31
N ILE A 135 24.50 -17.41 -27.46
CA ILE A 135 25.94 -17.63 -27.55
C ILE A 135 26.53 -16.51 -28.40
N PHE A 136 27.36 -15.69 -27.76
CA PHE A 136 28.37 -14.81 -28.38
C PHE A 136 29.55 -15.66 -28.86
N GLY A 137 30.20 -15.28 -29.96
CA GLY A 137 31.49 -15.85 -30.34
C GLY A 137 32.03 -15.35 -31.67
N SER A 138 32.87 -14.31 -31.56
CA SER A 138 33.97 -13.83 -32.43
C SER A 138 33.80 -13.69 -33.95
#